data_AF-A0A7G9XMF6-F1
#
_entry.id   AF-A0A7G9XMF6-F1
#
_cell.length_a   1.000
_cell.length_b   1.000
_cell.length_c   1.000
_cell.angle_alpha   90.00
_cell.angle_beta   90.00
_cell.angle_gamma   90.00
#
_symmetry.space_group_name_H-M   'P 1'
#
loop_
_entity.id
_entity.type
_entity.pdbx_description
1 polymer ?
#
loop_
_entity_poly.entity_id
_entity_poly.type
_entity_poly.pdbx_seq_one_letter_code
_entity_poly.pdbx_strand_id
1 'polypeptide(L)' 'MTDETMQPDAPEDREPSALLSRLRVIEDQPLADRAAALSQLHDELRARLESGDAPRPHA' A
#
# COMPACT_ATOMS: atom_id res chain seq x y z
N MET A 1 -31.31 3.96 18.68
CA MET A 1 -29.99 4.51 18.31
C MET A 1 -29.14 3.31 17.95
N THR A 2 -28.87 3.12 16.66
CA THR A 2 -28.01 2.05 16.16
C THR A 2 -26.58 2.37 16.60
N ASP A 3 -26.09 1.65 17.61
CA ASP A 3 -24.68 1.57 17.91
C ASP A 3 -24.07 0.71 16.80
N GLU A 4 -23.75 1.36 15.68
CA GLU A 4 -22.97 0.80 14.60
C GLU A 4 -21.57 0.59 15.18
N THR A 5 -21.33 -0.63 15.67
CA THR A 5 -20.02 -1.11 16.08
C THR A 5 -19.03 -0.76 14.96
N MET A 6 -18.26 0.30 15.19
CA MET A 6 -17.07 0.68 14.43
C MET A 6 -16.07 -0.47 14.57
N GLN A 7 -16.28 -1.50 13.77
CA GLN A 7 -15.39 -2.65 13.73
C GLN A 7 -14.09 -2.14 13.13
N PRO A 8 -12.97 -2.12 13.89
CA PRO A 8 -11.73 -1.63 13.35
C PRO A 8 -11.35 -2.53 12.18
N ASP A 9 -11.11 -1.92 11.01
CA ASP A 9 -10.59 -2.63 9.83
C ASP A 9 -9.46 -3.56 10.28
N ALA A 10 -9.58 -4.84 9.93
CA ALA A 10 -8.59 -5.85 10.23
C ALA A 10 -7.23 -5.39 9.66
N PRO A 11 -6.09 -5.77 10.27
CA PRO A 11 -4.77 -5.31 9.84
C PRO A 11 -4.51 -5.56 8.34
N GLU A 12 -5.13 -6.60 7.76
CA GLU A 12 -5.01 -6.95 6.33
C GLU A 12 -5.77 -5.97 5.41
N ASP A 13 -6.88 -5.38 5.88
CA ASP A 13 -7.67 -4.38 5.13
C ASP A 13 -7.06 -2.95 5.25
N ARG A 14 -6.19 -2.74 6.25
CA ARG A 14 -5.51 -1.46 6.47
C ARG A 14 -4.36 -1.22 5.48
N GLU A 15 -3.71 -2.26 4.98
CA GLU A 15 -2.63 -2.14 3.98
C GLU A 15 -3.16 -1.63 2.61
N PRO A 16 -4.22 -2.21 2.01
CA PRO A 16 -4.84 -1.68 0.79
C PRO A 16 -5.31 -0.24 0.94
N SER A 17 -5.94 0.12 2.06
CA SER A 17 -6.43 1.48 2.28
C SER A 17 -5.30 2.51 2.46
N ALA A 18 -4.19 2.13 3.10
CA ALA A 18 -3.00 2.97 3.20
C ALA A 18 -2.34 3.22 1.84
N LEU A 19 -2.23 2.17 0.99
CA LEU A 19 -1.69 2.30 -0.36
C LEU A 19 -2.55 3.23 -1.22
N LEU A 20 -3.88 3.08 -1.18
CA LEU A 20 -4.81 3.93 -1.92
C LEU A 20 -4.75 5.39 -1.46
N SER A 21 -4.59 5.62 -0.16
CA SER A 21 -4.40 6.98 0.38
C SER A 21 -3.10 7.62 -0.12
N ARG A 22 -2.00 6.85 -0.15
CA ARG A 22 -0.71 7.31 -0.68
C ARG A 22 -0.78 7.60 -2.18
N LEU A 23 -1.47 6.76 -2.96
CA LEU A 23 -1.65 6.97 -4.41
C LEU A 23 -2.37 8.28 -4.72
N ARG A 24 -3.45 8.61 -3.98
CA ARG A 24 -4.16 9.88 -4.16
C ARG A 24 -3.24 11.10 -3.99
N VAL A 25 -2.39 11.09 -2.97
CA VAL A 25 -1.42 12.19 -2.73
C VAL A 25 -0.41 12.31 -3.87
N ILE A 26 0.00 11.20 -4.49
CA ILE A 26 0.92 11.19 -5.63
C ILE A 26 0.23 11.73 -6.89
N GLU A 27 -1.02 11.31 -7.12
CA GLU A 27 -1.81 11.72 -8.28
C GLU A 27 -2.14 13.23 -8.28
N ASP A 28 -2.17 13.88 -7.12
CA ASP A 28 -2.37 15.32 -7.01
C ASP A 28 -1.11 16.15 -7.38
N GLN A 29 0.05 15.52 -7.55
CA GLN A 29 1.31 16.21 -7.88
C GLN A 29 1.42 16.59 -9.37
N PRO A 30 2.24 17.62 -9.72
CA PRO A 30 2.60 17.90 -11.10
C PRO A 30 3.22 16.69 -11.81
N LEU A 31 3.10 16.63 -13.15
CA LEU A 31 3.48 15.45 -13.93
C LEU A 31 4.92 14.96 -13.68
N ALA A 32 5.88 15.89 -13.60
CA ALA A 32 7.28 15.58 -13.38
C ALA A 32 7.51 14.90 -12.01
N ASP A 33 6.88 15.43 -10.96
CA ASP A 33 7.00 14.92 -9.59
C ASP A 33 6.24 13.59 -9.43
N ARG A 34 5.06 13.50 -10.04
CA ARG A 34 4.22 12.31 -10.05
C ARG A 34 4.95 11.10 -10.64
N ALA A 35 5.65 11.27 -11.77
CA ALA A 35 6.38 10.18 -12.40
C ALA A 35 7.51 9.65 -11.51
N ALA A 36 8.24 10.55 -10.85
CA ALA A 36 9.30 10.17 -9.91
C ALA A 36 8.74 9.46 -8.67
N ALA A 37 7.65 9.97 -8.09
CA ALA A 37 7.02 9.38 -6.91
C ALA A 37 6.39 8.01 -7.19
N LEU A 38 5.76 7.82 -8.35
CA LEU A 38 5.24 6.51 -8.76
C LEU A 38 6.35 5.49 -9.00
N SER A 39 7.48 5.91 -9.57
CA SER A 39 8.63 5.02 -9.78
C SER A 39 9.20 4.52 -8.44
N GLN A 40 9.35 5.43 -7.48
CA GLN A 40 9.77 5.08 -6.11
C GLN A 40 8.79 4.11 -5.43
N LEU A 41 7.48 4.39 -5.51
CA LEU A 41 6.46 3.51 -4.94
C LEU A 41 6.50 2.12 -5.57
N HIS A 42 6.67 2.04 -6.90
CA HIS A 42 6.80 0.78 -7.61
C HIS A 42 8.01 -0.02 -7.12
N ASP A 43 9.17 0.61 -6.96
CA ASP A 43 10.38 -0.05 -6.49
C ASP A 43 10.25 -0.57 -5.06
N GLU A 44 9.58 0.19 -4.18
CA GLU A 44 9.25 -0.27 -2.83
C GLU A 44 8.34 -1.50 -2.82
N LEU A 45 7.27 -1.49 -3.62
CA LEU A 45 6.35 -2.62 -3.71
C LEU A 45 7.03 -3.86 -4.29
N ARG A 46 7.87 -3.66 -5.30
CA ARG A 46 8.70 -4.72 -5.88
C ARG A 46 9.62 -5.33 -4.84
N ALA A 47 10.36 -4.52 -4.10
CA ALA A 47 11.27 -5.01 -3.05
C ALA A 47 10.52 -5.78 -1.95
N ARG A 48 9.30 -5.36 -1.59
CA ARG A 48 8.46 -6.10 -0.63
C ARG A 48 8.03 -7.46 -1.17
N LEU A 49 7.63 -7.54 -2.43
CA LEU A 49 7.27 -8.81 -3.08
C LEU A 49 8.48 -9.74 -3.18
N GLU A 50 9.63 -9.23 -3.61
CA GLU A 50 10.89 -9.99 -3.69
C GLU A 50 11.36 -10.47 -2.31
N SER A 51 11.14 -9.68 -1.26
CA SER A 51 11.45 -10.08 0.12
C SER A 51 10.45 -11.10 0.70
N GLY A 52 9.20 -11.10 0.25
CA GLY A 52 8.16 -12.03 0.69
C GLY A 52 8.15 -13.36 -0.07
N ASP A 53 8.66 -13.37 -1.31
CA ASP A 53 8.80 -14.53 -2.20
C ASP A 53 10.06 -15.37 -1.93
N ALA A 54 10.83 -15.04 -0.88
CA ALA A 54 11.90 -15.92 -0.43
C ALA A 54 11.29 -17.30 -0.14
N PRO A 55 11.76 -18.39 -0.80
CA PRO A 55 11.16 -19.71 -0.64
C PRO A 55 11.20 -20.06 0.85
N ARG A 56 10.02 -20.13 1.49
CA ARG A 56 9.93 -20.70 2.83
C ARG A 56 10.51 -22.10 2.73
N PRO A 57 11.61 -22.43 3.43
CA PRO A 57 12.09 -23.80 3.46
C PRO A 57 10.93 -24.65 3.95
N HIS A 58 10.44 -25.51 3.06
CA HIS A 58 9.38 -26.45 3.36
C HIS A 58 10.02 -27.44 4.34
N ALA A 59 9.62 -27.36 5.61
CA ALA A 59 10.05 -28.30 6.65
C ALA A 59 9.27 -29.61 6.53
#